data_AF-A0A8H4B1K5-F1
#
_entry.id   AF-A0A8H4B1K5-F1
#
_cell.length_a   1.000
_cell.length_b   1.000
_cell.length_c   1.000
_cell.angle_alpha   90.00
_cell.angle_beta   90.00
_cell.angle_gamma   90.00
#
_symmetry.space_group_name_H-M   'P 1'
#
loop_
_entity.id
_entity.type
_entity.pdbx_description
1 polymer ?
#
loop_
_entity_poly.entity_id
_entity_poly.type
_entity_poly.pdbx_seq_one_letter_code
_entity_poly.pdbx_strand_id
1 'polypeptide(L)'
;MKRCWDNDPEKRPMASEIYEVIQSWKNNYEILSKFDDFDVTIDDESRTVHSQAVYTSRFISHDELKVINSWTNGVIDDDNKIIESQEDNIPIEHMEKLMLNIDKAAE
;
A
#
# COMPACT_ATOMS: atom_id res chain seq x y z
N MET A 1 15.28 -10.42 -9.35
CA MET A 1 13.87 -10.47 -8.93
C MET A 1 13.41 -11.81 -8.38
N LYS A 2 13.83 -12.99 -8.89
CA LYS A 2 13.38 -14.31 -8.36
C LYS A 2 13.46 -14.45 -6.83
N ARG A 3 14.57 -14.03 -6.21
CA ARG A 3 14.74 -14.04 -4.73
C ARG A 3 13.77 -13.09 -4.00
N CYS A 4 13.37 -11.99 -4.63
CA CYS A 4 12.41 -11.04 -4.03
C CYS A 4 10.99 -11.64 -3.94
N TRP A 5 10.70 -12.66 -4.74
CA TRP A 5 9.42 -13.37 -4.76
C TRP A 5 9.49 -14.73 -4.08
N ASP A 6 10.48 -14.96 -3.21
CA ASP A 6 10.51 -16.19 -2.44
C ASP A 6 9.27 -16.27 -1.52
N ASN A 7 8.68 -17.46 -1.45
CA ASN A 7 7.52 -17.71 -0.58
C ASN A 7 7.93 -17.60 0.90
N ASP A 8 9.18 -17.94 1.21
CA ASP A 8 9.76 -17.80 2.53
C ASP A 8 10.29 -16.36 2.72
N PRO A 9 9.72 -15.57 3.65
CA PRO A 9 10.14 -14.19 3.88
C PRO A 9 11.63 -14.05 4.25
N GLU A 10 12.19 -15.02 4.98
CA GLU A 10 13.59 -14.96 5.42
C GLU A 10 14.58 -15.15 4.27
N LYS A 11 14.14 -15.73 3.15
CA LYS A 11 14.96 -15.89 1.95
C LYS A 11 14.94 -14.66 1.03
N ARG A 12 14.04 -13.71 1.27
CA ARG A 12 13.96 -12.48 0.50
C ARG A 12 15.16 -11.58 0.85
N PRO A 13 15.75 -10.90 -0.13
CA PRO A 13 16.83 -9.96 0.15
C PRO A 13 16.31 -8.75 0.92
N MET A 14 17.17 -8.19 1.77
CA MET A 14 16.91 -6.93 2.44
C MET A 14 16.88 -5.77 1.45
N ALA A 15 16.19 -4.69 1.82
CA ALA A 15 16.12 -3.48 1.00
C ALA A 15 17.51 -2.91 0.68
N SER A 16 18.47 -2.98 1.61
CA SER A 16 19.85 -2.56 1.39
C SER A 16 20.56 -3.39 0.32
N GLU A 17 20.39 -4.72 0.33
CA GLU A 17 20.97 -5.60 -0.69
C GLU A 17 20.36 -5.31 -2.07
N ILE A 18 19.04 -5.07 -2.13
CA ILE A 18 18.37 -4.69 -3.37
C ILE A 18 18.93 -3.35 -3.89
N TYR A 19 19.10 -2.38 -3.00
CA TYR A 19 19.67 -1.07 -3.34
C TYR A 19 21.07 -1.21 -3.93
N GLU A 20 21.95 -1.98 -3.30
CA GLU A 20 23.31 -2.23 -3.79
C GLU A 20 23.32 -2.87 -5.19
N VAL A 21 22.44 -3.86 -5.40
CA VAL A 21 22.28 -4.51 -6.71
C VAL A 21 21.85 -3.51 -7.77
N ILE A 22 20.83 -2.68 -7.51
CA ILE A 22 20.36 -1.66 -8.45
C ILE A 22 21.45 -0.62 -8.73
N GLN A 23 22.19 -0.20 -7.69
CA GLN A 23 23.29 0.74 -7.83
C GLN A 23 24.41 0.18 -8.71
N SER A 24 24.67 -1.12 -8.66
CA SER A 24 25.65 -1.78 -9.54
C SER A 24 25.25 -1.72 -11.03
N TRP A 25 23.96 -1.56 -11.34
CA TRP A 25 23.46 -1.51 -12.71
C TRP A 25 23.55 -0.13 -13.36
N LYS A 26 23.72 0.95 -12.56
CA LYS A 26 23.70 2.34 -13.05
C LYS A 26 24.68 2.64 -14.19
N ASN A 27 25.76 1.88 -14.31
CA ASN A 27 26.77 2.07 -15.35
C ASN A 27 26.86 0.88 -16.31
N ASN A 28 25.92 -0.07 -16.24
CA ASN A 28 25.89 -1.24 -17.11
C ASN A 28 24.89 -1.01 -18.25
N TYR A 29 25.41 -0.56 -19.39
CA TYR A 29 24.60 -0.25 -20.58
C TYR A 29 23.75 -1.42 -21.05
N GLU A 30 24.26 -2.66 -21.01
CA GLU A 30 23.52 -3.85 -21.44
C GLU A 30 22.32 -4.17 -20.54
N ILE A 31 22.42 -3.82 -19.25
CA ILE A 31 21.32 -3.95 -18.31
C ILE A 31 20.32 -2.80 -18.49
N LEU A 32 20.82 -1.57 -18.64
CA LEU A 32 19.99 -0.37 -18.83
C LEU A 32 19.14 -0.46 -20.11
N SER A 33 19.72 -0.90 -21.22
CA SER A 33 19.01 -1.01 -22.50
C SER A 33 17.83 -1.99 -22.45
N LYS A 34 17.82 -2.95 -21.51
CA LYS A 34 16.69 -3.88 -21.30
C LYS A 34 15.51 -3.21 -20.60
N PHE A 35 15.71 -2.07 -19.94
CA PHE A 35 14.66 -1.28 -19.30
C PHE A 35 14.04 -0.25 -20.25
N ASP A 36 14.79 0.23 -21.24
CA ASP A 36 14.29 1.19 -22.25
C ASP A 36 13.15 0.60 -23.09
N ASP A 37 13.17 -0.71 -23.35
CA ASP A 37 12.09 -1.45 -24.03
C ASP A 37 10.78 -1.51 -23.20
N PHE A 38 10.83 -1.17 -21.91
CA PHE A 38 9.69 -1.22 -20.99
C PHE A 38 8.99 0.14 -20.81
N ASP A 39 9.41 1.17 -21.55
CA ASP A 39 8.64 2.41 -21.71
C ASP A 39 7.42 2.12 -22.62
N VAL A 40 6.62 1.14 -22.20
CA VAL A 40 5.24 0.98 -22.65
C VAL A 40 4.58 2.25 -22.19
N THR A 41 4.36 3.16 -23.14
CA THR A 41 3.37 4.22 -23.05
C THR A 41 2.15 3.62 -22.35
N ILE A 42 1.95 3.99 -21.08
CA ILE A 42 0.71 3.66 -20.38
C ILE A 42 -0.34 4.47 -21.12
N ASP A 43 -0.90 3.89 -22.17
CA ASP A 43 -2.05 4.45 -22.85
C ASP A 43 -3.14 4.47 -21.80
N ASP A 44 -3.56 5.68 -21.43
CA ASP A 44 -4.57 5.96 -20.41
C ASP A 44 -5.89 5.21 -20.73
N GLU A 45 -6.07 4.86 -22.00
CA GLU A 45 -7.20 4.10 -22.56
C GLU A 45 -7.24 2.63 -22.08
N SER A 46 -6.12 2.04 -21.67
CA SER A 46 -6.07 0.66 -21.16
C SER A 46 -6.48 0.53 -19.69
N ARG A 47 -6.66 1.64 -18.97
CA ARG A 47 -7.18 1.68 -17.58
C ARG A 47 -8.70 1.49 -17.54
N THR A 48 -9.21 0.50 -18.26
CA THR A 48 -10.62 0.11 -18.10
C THR A 48 -10.77 -0.53 -16.72
N VAL A 49 -11.22 0.29 -15.76
CA VAL A 49 -11.64 -0.20 -14.45
C VAL A 49 -12.74 -1.22 -14.70
N HIS A 50 -12.51 -2.46 -14.26
CA HIS A 50 -13.52 -3.51 -14.40
C HIS A 50 -14.80 -3.05 -13.69
N SER A 51 -15.96 -3.16 -14.34
CA SER A 51 -17.22 -2.58 -13.85
C SER A 51 -17.66 -3.08 -12.46
N GLN A 52 -17.12 -4.22 -12.03
CA GLN A 52 -17.37 -4.82 -10.73
C GLN A 52 -16.19 -4.69 -9.75
N ALA A 53 -15.11 -4.03 -10.14
CA ALA A 53 -13.99 -3.84 -9.23
C ALA A 53 -14.34 -2.80 -8.17
N VAL A 54 -14.36 -3.22 -6.90
CA VAL A 54 -14.44 -2.32 -5.74
C VAL A 54 -13.01 -2.05 -5.27
N TYR A 55 -12.24 -1.30 -6.07
CA TYR A 55 -10.96 -0.78 -5.60
C TYR A 55 -11.23 0.43 -4.70
N THR A 56 -11.14 0.23 -3.39
CA THR A 56 -11.20 1.32 -2.40
C THR A 56 -9.88 2.06 -2.24
N SER A 57 -8.82 1.64 -2.95
CA SER A 57 -7.55 2.37 -3.01
C SER A 57 -7.70 3.62 -3.88
N ARG A 58 -8.59 4.52 -3.46
CA ARG A 58 -8.62 5.90 -3.90
C ARG A 58 -7.47 6.61 -3.19
N PHE A 59 -6.77 7.47 -3.91
CA PHE A 59 -5.82 8.38 -3.28
C PHE A 59 -6.56 9.22 -2.24
N ILE A 60 -6.21 9.04 -0.96
CA ILE A 60 -6.76 9.85 0.13
C ILE A 60 -5.99 11.17 0.09
N SER A 61 -6.68 12.27 -0.15
CA SER A 61 -6.03 13.58 -0.14
C SER A 61 -5.56 13.93 1.27
N HIS A 62 -4.58 14.83 1.39
CA HIS A 62 -4.11 15.27 2.71
C HIS A 62 -5.24 15.86 3.57
N ASP A 63 -6.19 16.55 2.95
CA ASP A 63 -7.34 17.13 3.65
C ASP A 63 -8.32 16.05 4.12
N GLU A 64 -8.55 15.02 3.32
CA GLU A 64 -9.37 13.87 3.73
C GLU A 64 -8.69 13.05 4.84
N LEU A 65 -7.36 12.90 4.76
CA LEU A 65 -6.58 12.20 5.77
C LEU A 65 -6.69 12.90 7.13
N LYS A 66 -6.65 14.24 7.17
CA LYS A 66 -6.90 15.03 8.39
C LYS A 66 -8.29 14.78 8.98
N VAL A 67 -9.32 14.69 8.12
CA VAL A 67 -10.69 14.42 8.57
C VAL A 67 -10.79 13.01 9.16
N ILE A 68 -10.21 12.01 8.51
CA ILE A 68 -10.20 10.62 9.00
C ILE A 68 -9.46 10.51 10.33
N ASN A 69 -8.29 11.16 10.44
CA ASN A 69 -7.49 11.16 11.66
C ASN A 69 -8.08 12.00 12.80
N SER A 70 -9.08 12.84 12.53
CA SER A 70 -9.86 13.47 13.61
C SER A 70 -10.91 12.52 14.21
N TRP A 71 -11.27 11.46 13.48
CA TRP A 71 -12.20 10.43 13.92
C TRP A 71 -11.49 9.33 14.72
N THR A 72 -10.26 9.00 14.36
CA THR A 72 -9.44 8.02 15.09
C THR A 72 -8.61 8.75 16.15
N ASN A 73 -8.52 8.21 17.37
CA ASN A 73 -7.66 8.77 18.43
C ASN A 73 -6.14 8.60 18.14
N GLY A 74 -5.76 8.42 16.87
CA GLY A 74 -4.37 8.31 16.45
C GLY A 74 -3.70 9.67 16.49
N VAL A 75 -2.93 9.92 17.55
CA VAL A 75 -2.15 11.15 17.70
C VAL A 75 -1.06 11.17 16.63
N ILE A 76 -1.18 12.10 15.69
CA ILE A 76 -0.12 12.42 14.72
C ILE A 76 0.78 13.48 15.37
N ASP A 77 2.08 13.25 15.36
CA ASP A 77 3.10 14.26 15.71
C ASP A 77 3.12 15.39 14.65
N ASP A 78 3.58 16.58 15.02
CA ASP A 78 3.86 17.73 14.13
C ASP A 78 4.78 17.33 12.95
N ASP A 79 5.57 16.27 13.09
CA ASP A 79 6.41 15.68 12.03
C ASP A 79 5.67 14.67 11.11
N ASN A 80 4.35 14.57 11.20
CA ASN A 80 3.51 13.69 10.38
C ASN A 80 3.88 12.19 10.49
N LYS A 81 4.46 11.80 11.64
CA LYS A 81 4.82 10.43 11.98
C LYS A 81 3.68 9.78 12.75
N ILE A 82 3.25 8.58 12.31
CA ILE A 82 2.31 7.75 13.06
C ILE A 82 3.06 7.27 14.32
N ILE A 83 2.61 7.75 15.49
CA ILE A 83 3.01 7.14 16.76
C ILE A 83 2.14 5.88 16.88
N GLU A 84 2.75 4.70 16.78
CA GLU A 84 2.06 3.44 17.09
C GLU A 84 1.45 3.57 18.50
N SER A 85 0.13 3.72 18.57
CA SER A 85 -0.59 3.50 19.83
C SER A 85 -0.40 2.02 20.17
N GLN A 86 0.26 1.74 21.28
CA GLN A 86 0.27 0.38 21.82
C GLN A 86 -1.18 -0.08 22.01
N GLU A 87 -1.46 -1.27 21.46
CA GLU A 87 -2.71 -2.06 21.50
C GLU A 87 -3.68 -1.91 20.30
N ASP A 88 -3.28 -2.50 19.16
CA ASP A 88 -4.15 -2.90 18.04
C ASP A 88 -5.08 -4.08 18.40
N ASN A 89 -5.85 -3.99 19.48
CA ASN A 89 -6.85 -4.99 19.82
C ASN A 89 -8.23 -4.34 19.92
N ILE A 90 -8.90 -4.13 18.80
CA ILE A 90 -10.35 -3.91 18.81
C ILE A 90 -10.99 -5.21 19.30
N PRO A 91 -11.67 -5.22 20.47
CA PRO A 91 -12.30 -6.44 20.97
C PRO A 91 -13.31 -6.97 19.94
N ILE A 92 -13.30 -8.29 19.68
CA ILE A 92 -14.16 -8.96 18.70
C ILE A 92 -15.64 -8.57 18.87
N GLU A 93 -16.06 -8.34 20.10
CA GLU A 93 -17.40 -7.91 20.49
C GLU A 93 -17.83 -6.57 19.84
N HIS A 94 -16.88 -5.68 19.55
CA HIS A 94 -17.13 -4.41 18.85
C HIS A 94 -17.41 -4.61 17.35
N MET A 95 -16.77 -5.61 16.72
CA MET A 95 -17.03 -5.95 15.33
C MET A 95 -18.40 -6.63 15.16
N GLU A 96 -18.76 -7.54 16.06
CA GLU A 96 -20.07 -8.19 16.04
C GLU A 96 -21.22 -7.18 16.17
N LYS A 97 -21.04 -6.17 17.03
CA LYS A 97 -22.00 -5.07 17.19
C LYS A 97 -22.13 -4.17 15.96
N LEU A 98 -21.03 -3.95 15.22
CA LEU A 98 -21.05 -3.20 13.97
C LEU A 98 -21.79 -3.95 12.86
N MET A 99 -21.55 -5.26 12.72
CA MET A 99 -22.26 -6.08 11.71
C MET A 99 -23.77 -6.11 11.96
N LEU A 100 -24.20 -6.27 13.20
CA LEU A 100 -25.61 -6.34 13.56
C LEU A 100 -26.38 -5.04 13.31
N ASN A 101 -25.69 -3.90 13.34
CA ASN A 101 -26.27 -2.59 13.06
C ASN A 101 -26.36 -2.29 11.56
N ILE A 102 -25.46 -2.84 10.75
CA ILE A 102 -25.50 -2.72 9.29
C ILE A 102 -26.69 -3.51 8.73
N ASP A 103 -26.91 -4.73 9.24
CA ASP A 103 -28.04 -5.58 8.82
C ASP A 103 -29.39 -4.94 9.18
N LYS A 104 -29.48 -4.26 10.32
CA LYS A 104 -30.69 -3.50 10.73
C LYS A 104 -30.95 -2.23 9.94
N ALA A 105 -29.94 -1.68 9.26
CA ALA A 105 -30.11 -0.48 8.44
C ALA A 105 -30.50 -0.81 6.98
N ALA A 106 -30.48 -2.09 6.61
CA ALA A 106 -30.83 -2.59 5.28
C ALA A 106 -32.27 -3.12 5.16
N GLU A 107 -33.07 -3.01 6.23
CA GLU A 107 -34.50 -3.37 6.32
C GLU A 107 -35.37 -2.12 6.41
#